data_AF-A0A433AIM2-F1
#
_entry.id   AF-A0A433AIM2-F1
#
_cell.length_a   1.000
_cell.length_b   1.000
_cell.length_c   1.000
_cell.angle_alpha   90.00
_cell.angle_beta   90.00
_cell.angle_gamma   90.00
#
_symmetry.space_group_name_H-M   'P 1'
#
loop_
_entity.id
_entity.type
_entity.pdbx_description
1 polymer ?
#
loop_
_entity_poly.entity_id
_entity_poly.type
_entity_poly.pdbx_seq_one_letter_code
_entity_poly.pdbx_strand_id
1 'polypeptide(L)'
;MGCCTRYVKHAYLINNCYPVREGDKGPKSSELSYLTFYASSRPAKLTKVGNYLERKVTRDIWKGRKNDNQVSLDIIKALIQSCHRDLNLFSKNVIKILDMILDTRDLELVSLACSTFVVFCAHHDGSTLGVDNEFTISYESLVKKFAGFCTYTTADDSVASKYVQCNSY
;
A
#
# COMPACT_ATOMS: atom_id res chain seq x y z
N MET A 1 24.45 13.09 -17.29
CA MET A 1 23.30 14.02 -17.17
C MET A 1 22.78 13.97 -15.75
N GLY A 2 23.00 15.03 -14.97
CA GLY A 2 22.66 15.08 -13.55
C GLY A 2 21.17 15.27 -13.34
N CYS A 3 20.52 14.31 -12.68
CA CYS A 3 19.14 14.47 -12.22
C CYS A 3 19.16 15.25 -10.91
N CYS A 4 19.05 16.58 -10.99
CA CYS A 4 18.78 17.43 -9.83
C CYS A 4 17.40 17.07 -9.26
N THR A 5 17.37 16.17 -8.28
CA THR A 5 16.18 15.92 -7.46
C THR A 5 15.84 17.17 -6.68
N ARG A 6 14.96 18.01 -7.24
CA ARG A 6 14.22 19.04 -6.52
C ARG A 6 13.65 18.39 -5.25
N TYR A 7 14.11 18.81 -4.07
CA TYR A 7 13.73 18.23 -2.79
C TYR A 7 12.23 18.46 -2.56
N VAL A 8 11.38 17.55 -3.02
CA VAL A 8 9.94 17.73 -2.92
C VAL A 8 9.53 17.34 -1.51
N LYS A 9 8.98 18.29 -0.75
CA LYS A 9 8.65 18.11 0.69
C LYS A 9 7.93 16.79 1.00
N HIS A 10 6.98 16.35 0.16
CA HIS A 10 6.29 15.07 0.36
C HIS A 10 7.22 13.85 0.28
N ALA A 11 8.20 13.85 -0.64
CA ALA A 11 9.16 12.76 -0.78
C ALA A 11 10.07 12.65 0.45
N TYR A 12 10.46 13.80 1.02
CA TYR A 12 11.22 13.84 2.26
C TYR A 12 10.44 13.24 3.44
N LEU A 13 9.19 13.66 3.63
CA LEU A 13 8.34 13.12 4.72
C LEU A 13 8.13 11.62 4.60
N ILE A 14 7.88 11.14 3.37
CA ILE A 14 7.73 9.70 3.12
C ILE A 14 9.03 8.98 3.45
N ASN A 15 10.19 9.46 2.96
CA ASN A 15 11.48 8.80 3.20
C ASN A 15 11.86 8.77 4.68
N ASN A 16 11.48 9.78 5.47
CA ASN A 16 11.74 9.78 6.92
C ASN A 16 11.02 8.67 7.67
N CYS A 17 9.88 8.20 7.15
CA CYS A 17 9.12 7.10 7.75
C CYS A 17 9.89 5.76 7.70
N TYR A 18 10.89 5.62 6.82
CA TYR A 18 11.62 4.37 6.66
C TYR A 18 12.70 4.22 7.74
N PRO A 19 12.85 3.02 8.32
CA PRO A 19 13.90 2.74 9.27
C PRO A 19 15.28 2.88 8.60
N VAL A 20 16.25 3.39 9.37
CA VAL A 20 17.64 3.54 8.91
C VAL A 20 18.50 2.38 9.40
N ARG A 21 18.07 1.72 10.49
CA ARG A 21 18.81 0.63 11.13
C ARG A 21 18.19 -0.69 10.72
N GLU A 22 19.04 -1.64 10.34
CA GLU A 22 18.65 -3.01 10.09
C GLU A 22 18.17 -3.64 11.40
N GLY A 23 16.88 -3.96 11.50
CA GLY A 23 16.26 -4.59 12.67
C GLY A 23 14.99 -3.90 13.17
N ASP A 24 14.80 -2.60 12.87
CA ASP A 24 13.56 -1.90 13.18
C ASP A 24 12.43 -2.39 12.24
N LYS A 25 11.35 -2.91 12.82
CA LYS A 25 10.17 -3.37 12.08
C LYS A 25 9.16 -2.23 11.93
N GLY A 26 8.72 -1.98 10.71
CA GLY A 26 7.65 -1.02 10.40
C GLY A 26 8.11 0.44 10.32
N PRO A 27 7.19 1.36 9.98
CA PRO A 27 7.47 2.78 9.86
C PRO A 27 7.77 3.43 11.22
N LYS A 28 8.57 4.50 11.23
CA LYS A 28 8.75 5.34 12.42
C LYS A 28 7.44 6.02 12.80
N SER A 29 6.87 5.66 13.95
CA SER A 29 5.53 6.10 14.37
C SER A 29 5.35 7.62 14.41
N SER A 30 6.36 8.37 14.84
CA SER A 30 6.32 9.84 14.88
C SER A 30 6.26 10.45 13.49
N GLU A 31 7.09 9.96 12.57
CA GLU A 31 7.15 10.43 11.18
C GLU A 31 5.89 10.05 10.42
N LEU A 32 5.35 8.85 10.66
CA LEU A 32 4.10 8.39 10.07
C LEU A 32 2.91 9.26 10.52
N SER A 33 2.84 9.57 11.81
CA SER A 33 1.81 10.45 12.36
C SER A 33 1.91 11.86 11.77
N TYR A 34 3.13 12.37 11.57
CA TYR A 34 3.33 13.66 10.91
C TYR A 34 2.97 13.63 9.42
N LEU A 35 3.30 12.56 8.70
CA LEU A 35 2.95 12.37 7.30
C LEU A 35 1.43 12.32 7.10
N THR A 36 0.71 11.55 7.92
CA THR A 36 -0.76 11.43 7.86
C THR A 36 -1.45 12.74 8.21
N PHE A 37 -0.95 13.49 9.21
CA PHE A 37 -1.42 14.86 9.49
C PHE A 37 -1.14 15.82 8.33
N TYR A 38 0.04 15.76 7.73
CA TYR A 38 0.40 16.59 6.58
C TYR A 38 -0.48 16.31 5.36
N ALA A 39 -0.81 15.04 5.12
CA ALA A 39 -1.63 14.60 4.00
C ALA A 39 -3.12 14.97 4.20
N SER A 40 -3.67 14.70 5.39
CA SER A 40 -5.07 14.99 5.72
C SER A 40 -5.38 16.49 5.73
N SER A 41 -4.43 17.33 6.19
CA SER A 41 -4.60 18.79 6.15
C SER A 41 -4.48 19.38 4.74
N ARG A 42 -3.98 18.62 3.76
CA ARG A 42 -3.71 19.12 2.40
C ARG A 42 -4.04 18.06 1.33
N PRO A 43 -5.33 17.77 1.08
CA PRO A 43 -5.75 16.72 0.14
C PRO A 43 -5.15 16.87 -1.27
N ALA A 44 -4.94 18.10 -1.75
CA ALA A 44 -4.27 18.37 -3.03
C ALA A 44 -2.83 17.83 -3.14
N LYS A 45 -2.22 17.36 -2.04
CA LYS A 45 -0.91 16.69 -2.03
C LYS A 45 -1.01 15.17 -2.07
N LEU A 46 -2.17 14.58 -1.78
CA LEU A 46 -2.37 13.12 -1.74
C LEU A 46 -2.03 12.47 -3.08
N THR A 47 -2.46 13.04 -4.21
CA THR A 47 -2.10 12.53 -5.54
C THR A 47 -0.57 12.48 -5.75
N LYS A 48 0.18 13.44 -5.20
CA LYS A 48 1.65 13.43 -5.29
C LYS A 48 2.28 12.41 -4.34
N VAL A 49 1.69 12.22 -3.15
CA VAL A 49 2.10 11.20 -2.18
C VAL A 49 1.88 9.80 -2.77
N GLY A 50 0.69 9.51 -3.31
CA GLY A 50 0.36 8.25 -3.97
C GLY A 50 1.31 7.93 -5.12
N ASN A 51 1.50 8.87 -6.05
CA ASN A 51 2.44 8.71 -7.17
C ASN A 51 3.90 8.50 -6.73
N TYR A 52 4.31 9.09 -5.61
CA TYR A 52 5.66 8.88 -5.07
C TYR A 52 5.79 7.48 -4.48
N LEU A 53 4.82 7.04 -3.70
CA LEU A 53 4.79 5.70 -3.10
C LEU A 53 4.78 4.62 -4.18
N GLU A 54 3.97 4.77 -5.22
CA GLU A 54 3.92 3.82 -6.34
C GLU A 54 5.31 3.62 -6.96
N ARG A 55 5.97 4.72 -7.37
CA ARG A 55 7.32 4.67 -7.93
C ARG A 55 8.35 4.10 -6.97
N LYS A 56 8.20 4.37 -5.67
CA LYS A 56 9.10 3.86 -4.65
C LYS A 56 8.94 2.35 -4.50
N VAL A 57 7.72 1.84 -4.39
CA VAL A 57 7.43 0.40 -4.31
C VAL A 57 7.92 -0.33 -5.56
N THR A 58 7.65 0.18 -6.77
CA THR A 58 8.17 -0.43 -8.00
C THR A 58 9.69 -0.60 -7.96
N ARG A 59 10.41 0.44 -7.53
CA ARG A 59 11.87 0.41 -7.42
C ARG A 59 12.35 -0.51 -6.31
N ASP A 60 11.66 -0.55 -5.18
CA ASP A 60 12.07 -1.32 -4.02
C ASP A 60 11.80 -2.83 -4.24
N ILE A 61 10.72 -3.19 -4.94
CA ILE A 61 10.49 -4.53 -5.51
C ILE A 61 11.66 -4.91 -6.44
N TRP A 62 11.99 -4.07 -7.41
CA TRP A 62 13.08 -4.36 -8.35
C TRP A 62 14.45 -4.55 -7.67
N LYS A 63 14.67 -3.86 -6.54
CA LYS A 63 15.88 -3.98 -5.72
C LYS A 63 15.83 -5.09 -4.66
N GLY A 64 14.74 -5.85 -4.57
CA GLY A 64 14.56 -6.89 -3.55
C GLY A 64 14.46 -6.38 -2.12
N ARG A 65 14.04 -5.12 -1.91
CA ARG A 65 13.96 -4.48 -0.58
C ARG A 65 12.65 -4.81 0.11
N LYS A 66 12.51 -6.06 0.56
CA LYS A 66 11.30 -6.55 1.22
C LYS A 66 10.85 -5.69 2.41
N ASN A 67 11.77 -5.31 3.31
CA ASN A 67 11.45 -4.50 4.48
C ASN A 67 10.91 -3.10 4.10
N ASP A 68 11.50 -2.46 3.08
CA ASP A 68 10.99 -1.17 2.56
C ASP A 68 9.57 -1.33 1.99
N ASN A 69 9.29 -2.45 1.32
CA ASN A 69 7.94 -2.74 0.81
C ASN A 69 6.92 -2.97 1.93
N GLN A 70 7.31 -3.62 3.04
CA GLN A 70 6.46 -3.74 4.23
C GLN A 70 6.11 -2.38 4.80
N VAL A 71 7.11 -1.52 5.00
CA VAL A 71 6.92 -0.15 5.49
C VAL A 71 6.04 0.67 4.54
N SER A 72 6.20 0.48 3.22
CA SER A 72 5.36 1.15 2.22
C SER A 72 3.88 0.77 2.37
N LEU A 73 3.59 -0.51 2.61
CA LEU A 73 2.21 -0.98 2.84
C LEU A 73 1.62 -0.43 4.13
N ASP A 74 2.40 -0.35 5.21
CA ASP A 74 1.97 0.25 6.48
C ASP A 74 1.65 1.74 6.31
N ILE A 75 2.50 2.48 5.57
CA ILE A 75 2.25 3.89 5.25
C ILE A 75 0.95 4.04 4.46
N ILE A 76 0.72 3.19 3.45
CA ILE A 76 -0.50 3.22 2.65
C ILE A 76 -1.73 2.93 3.50
N LYS A 77 -1.68 1.91 4.36
CA LYS A 77 -2.77 1.57 5.28
C LYS A 77 -3.13 2.74 6.19
N ALA A 78 -2.13 3.39 6.78
CA ALA A 78 -2.35 4.56 7.62
C ALA A 78 -2.91 5.77 6.85
N LEU A 79 -2.47 5.99 5.60
CA LEU A 79 -3.02 7.04 4.74
C LEU A 79 -4.49 6.77 4.37
N ILE A 80 -4.85 5.52 4.07
CA ILE A 80 -6.24 5.15 3.82
C ILE A 80 -7.10 5.48 5.04
N GLN A 81 -6.69 5.04 6.23
CA GLN A 81 -7.44 5.27 7.48
C GLN A 81 -7.53 6.76 7.84
N SER A 82 -6.48 7.54 7.58
CA SER A 82 -6.42 8.96 7.99
C SER A 82 -7.03 9.90 6.95
N CYS A 83 -7.04 9.51 5.68
CA CYS A 83 -7.43 10.36 4.54
C CYS A 83 -8.59 9.73 3.75
N HIS A 84 -9.42 8.90 4.38
CA HIS A 84 -10.48 8.14 3.71
C HIS A 84 -11.47 9.00 2.92
N ARG A 85 -11.75 10.25 3.38
CA ARG A 85 -12.63 11.20 2.68
C ARG A 85 -12.12 11.60 1.29
N ASP A 86 -10.81 11.55 1.10
CA ASP A 86 -10.12 11.93 -0.13
C ASP A 86 -9.44 10.71 -0.80
N LEU A 87 -9.88 9.49 -0.45
CA LEU A 87 -9.26 8.24 -0.92
C LEU A 87 -9.24 8.13 -2.45
N ASN A 88 -10.27 8.65 -3.11
CA ASN A 88 -10.38 8.66 -4.57
C ASN A 88 -9.21 9.40 -5.26
N LEU A 89 -8.50 10.30 -4.57
CA LEU A 89 -7.33 11.01 -5.12
C LEU A 89 -6.09 10.12 -5.31
N PHE A 90 -6.06 8.96 -4.66
CA PHE A 90 -4.91 8.03 -4.71
C PHE A 90 -5.32 6.55 -4.74
N SER A 91 -6.62 6.23 -4.84
CA SER A 91 -7.14 4.86 -4.89
C SER A 91 -6.53 4.04 -6.02
N LYS A 92 -6.38 4.63 -7.22
CA LYS A 92 -5.66 4.01 -8.35
C LYS A 92 -4.23 3.59 -7.98
N ASN A 93 -3.49 4.45 -7.27
CA ASN A 93 -2.13 4.14 -6.84
C ASN A 93 -2.13 2.98 -5.83
N VAL A 94 -3.10 2.94 -4.91
CA VAL A 94 -3.23 1.83 -3.94
C VAL A 94 -3.41 0.51 -4.67
N ILE A 95 -4.35 0.43 -5.61
CA ILE A 95 -4.62 -0.80 -6.38
C ILE A 95 -3.39 -1.26 -7.15
N LYS A 96 -2.69 -0.34 -7.85
CA LYS A 96 -1.45 -0.66 -8.57
C LYS A 96 -0.34 -1.16 -7.65
N ILE A 97 -0.18 -0.55 -6.47
CA ILE A 97 0.81 -0.98 -5.49
C ILE A 97 0.51 -2.39 -4.97
N LEU A 98 -0.74 -2.65 -4.60
CA LEU A 98 -1.16 -3.98 -4.13
C LEU A 98 -0.94 -5.03 -5.22
N ASP A 99 -1.29 -4.72 -6.47
CA ASP A 99 -1.10 -5.62 -7.60
C ASP A 99 0.38 -5.99 -7.82
N MET A 100 1.27 -5.00 -7.83
CA MET A 100 2.72 -5.23 -7.93
C MET A 100 3.27 -6.04 -6.75
N ILE A 101 2.76 -5.81 -5.54
CA ILE A 101 3.19 -6.56 -4.35
C ILE A 101 2.75 -8.02 -4.44
N LEU A 102 1.53 -8.30 -4.88
CA LEU A 102 1.06 -9.68 -5.06
C LEU A 102 1.92 -10.45 -6.07
N ASP A 103 2.41 -9.78 -7.11
CA ASP A 103 3.29 -10.40 -8.11
C ASP A 103 4.66 -10.83 -7.54
N THR A 104 5.06 -10.31 -6.37
CA THR A 104 6.29 -10.77 -5.68
C THR A 104 6.16 -12.18 -5.11
N ARG A 105 4.93 -12.66 -4.87
CA ARG A 105 4.61 -13.97 -4.25
C ARG A 105 5.28 -14.22 -2.87
N ASP A 106 5.78 -13.18 -2.21
CA ASP A 106 6.29 -13.29 -0.84
C ASP A 106 5.12 -13.35 0.16
N LEU A 107 5.06 -14.41 0.96
CA LEU A 107 3.91 -14.67 1.85
C LEU A 107 3.67 -13.56 2.88
N GLU A 108 4.72 -12.93 3.39
CA GLU A 108 4.56 -11.84 4.37
C GLU A 108 4.04 -10.57 3.70
N LEU A 109 4.57 -10.25 2.51
CA LEU A 109 4.07 -9.11 1.73
C LEU A 109 2.64 -9.32 1.25
N VAL A 110 2.29 -10.54 0.81
CA VAL A 110 0.92 -10.91 0.41
C VAL A 110 -0.03 -10.80 1.60
N SER A 111 0.36 -11.31 2.78
CA SER A 111 -0.44 -11.20 4.00
C SER A 111 -0.70 -9.74 4.39
N LEU A 112 0.34 -8.89 4.34
CA LEU A 112 0.22 -7.48 4.62
C LEU A 112 -0.63 -6.75 3.56
N ALA A 113 -0.46 -7.08 2.28
CA ALA A 113 -1.27 -6.56 1.18
C ALA A 113 -2.76 -6.93 1.34
N CYS A 114 -3.08 -8.15 1.77
CA CYS A 114 -4.45 -8.56 2.12
C CYS A 114 -5.01 -7.66 3.23
N SER A 115 -4.28 -7.48 4.34
CA SER A 115 -4.76 -6.64 5.45
C SER A 115 -4.95 -5.18 5.01
N THR A 116 -4.07 -4.66 4.16
CA THR A 116 -4.22 -3.30 3.59
C THR A 116 -5.40 -3.22 2.62
N PHE A 117 -5.67 -4.27 1.84
CA PHE A 117 -6.81 -4.33 0.93
C PHE A 117 -8.15 -4.39 1.67
N VAL A 118 -8.22 -5.10 2.81
CA VAL A 118 -9.41 -5.10 3.69
C VAL A 118 -9.69 -3.68 4.18
N VAL A 119 -8.67 -2.97 4.67
CA VAL A 119 -8.81 -1.57 5.10
C VAL A 119 -9.21 -0.67 3.92
N PHE A 120 -8.66 -0.89 2.74
CA PHE A 120 -9.07 -0.17 1.54
C PHE A 120 -10.56 -0.37 1.26
N CYS A 121 -11.05 -1.61 1.24
CA CYS A 121 -12.45 -1.92 0.98
C CYS A 121 -13.39 -1.36 2.05
N ALA A 122 -12.97 -1.31 3.31
CA ALA A 122 -13.75 -0.74 4.40
C ALA A 122 -13.96 0.79 4.27
N HIS A 123 -13.07 1.49 3.56
CA HIS A 123 -13.08 2.95 3.45
C HIS A 123 -13.40 3.47 2.04
N HIS A 124 -13.33 2.61 1.01
CA HIS A 124 -13.64 2.99 -0.36
C HIS A 124 -15.16 2.89 -0.61
N ASP A 125 -15.78 4.01 -0.96
CA ASP A 125 -17.23 4.13 -1.18
C ASP A 125 -17.71 3.53 -2.50
N GLY A 126 -16.79 3.08 -3.36
CA GLY A 126 -17.10 2.48 -4.65
C GLY A 126 -17.50 3.49 -5.72
N SER A 127 -17.45 4.80 -5.45
CA SER A 127 -17.95 5.84 -6.36
C SER A 127 -17.22 5.90 -7.70
N THR A 128 -16.01 5.33 -7.77
CA THR A 128 -15.15 5.29 -8.96
C THR A 128 -15.31 4.00 -9.78
N LEU A 129 -15.93 2.96 -9.21
CA LEU A 129 -16.21 1.70 -9.92
C LEU A 129 -17.31 1.91 -10.96
N GLY A 130 -17.09 1.43 -12.18
CA GLY A 130 -18.01 1.59 -13.32
C GLY A 130 -18.01 2.98 -13.97
N VAL A 131 -17.44 3.99 -13.33
CA VAL A 131 -17.21 5.33 -13.92
C VAL A 131 -15.84 5.38 -14.60
N ASP A 132 -14.81 4.87 -13.92
CA ASP A 132 -13.45 4.79 -14.45
C ASP A 132 -13.14 3.36 -14.88
N ASN A 133 -13.14 3.14 -16.19
CA ASN A 133 -12.96 1.79 -16.75
C ASN A 133 -11.56 1.21 -16.45
N GLU A 134 -10.51 2.04 -16.48
CA GLU A 134 -9.14 1.59 -16.17
C GLU A 134 -9.03 1.15 -14.70
N PHE A 135 -9.61 1.93 -13.79
CA PHE A 135 -9.66 1.58 -12.38
C PHE A 135 -10.46 0.30 -12.14
N THR A 136 -11.63 0.18 -12.77
CA THR A 136 -12.51 -0.99 -12.63
C THR A 136 -11.81 -2.27 -13.06
N ILE A 137 -11.18 -2.26 -14.25
CA ILE A 137 -10.41 -3.42 -14.74
C ILE A 137 -9.26 -3.78 -13.79
N SER A 138 -8.54 -2.77 -13.31
CA SER A 138 -7.42 -2.99 -12.37
C SER A 138 -7.89 -3.57 -11.04
N TYR A 139 -9.01 -3.07 -10.52
CA TYR A 139 -9.63 -3.55 -9.29
C TYR A 139 -10.10 -5.00 -9.43
N GLU A 140 -10.81 -5.34 -10.51
CA GLU A 140 -11.25 -6.71 -10.77
C GLU A 140 -10.08 -7.68 -10.93
N SER A 141 -9.03 -7.28 -11.63
CA SER A 141 -7.81 -8.07 -11.77
C SER A 141 -7.17 -8.34 -10.41
N LEU A 142 -7.07 -7.32 -9.55
CA LEU A 142 -6.53 -7.45 -8.21
C LEU A 142 -7.36 -8.42 -7.35
N VAL A 143 -8.68 -8.30 -7.37
CA VAL A 143 -9.59 -9.22 -6.64
C VAL A 143 -9.41 -10.66 -7.12
N LYS A 144 -9.30 -10.89 -8.43
CA LYS A 144 -9.03 -12.23 -8.99
C LYS A 144 -7.69 -12.79 -8.52
N LYS A 145 -6.64 -11.96 -8.44
CA LYS A 145 -5.33 -12.38 -7.90
C LYS A 145 -5.45 -12.80 -6.44
N PHE A 146 -6.09 -11.98 -5.59
CA PHE A 146 -6.32 -12.33 -4.18
C PHE A 146 -7.09 -13.65 -4.04
N ALA A 147 -8.17 -13.84 -4.81
CA ALA A 147 -8.93 -15.10 -4.81
C ALA A 147 -8.04 -16.30 -5.19
N GLY A 148 -7.15 -16.12 -6.17
CA GLY A 148 -6.13 -17.11 -6.52
C GLY A 148 -5.30 -17.56 -5.31
N PHE A 149 -4.76 -16.62 -4.52
CA PHE A 149 -3.98 -16.95 -3.31
C PHE A 149 -4.78 -17.70 -2.24
N CYS A 150 -6.08 -17.42 -2.09
CA CYS A 150 -6.95 -18.15 -1.17
C CYS A 150 -7.12 -19.62 -1.59
N THR A 151 -7.23 -19.92 -2.90
CA THR A 151 -7.42 -21.29 -3.39
C THR A 151 -6.19 -22.20 -3.25
N TYR A 152 -4.97 -21.64 -3.24
CA TYR A 152 -3.75 -22.41 -3.00
C TYR A 152 -3.56 -22.79 -1.54
N THR A 153 -4.07 -21.98 -0.61
CA THR A 153 -3.87 -22.19 0.84
C THR A 153 -4.80 -23.28 1.39
N THR A 154 -5.94 -23.55 0.74
CA THR A 154 -6.86 -24.64 1.13
C THR A 154 -6.41 -26.03 0.69
N ALA A 155 -5.35 -26.13 -0.13
CA ALA A 155 -4.78 -27.41 -0.55
C ALA A 155 -3.56 -27.83 0.31
N ASP A 156 -3.06 -26.95 1.17
CA ASP A 156 -1.84 -27.15 1.97
C ASP A 156 -2.10 -26.71 3.42
N ASP A 157 -2.69 -27.62 4.21
CA ASP A 157 -3.31 -27.39 5.54
C ASP A 157 -2.36 -26.93 6.67
N SER A 158 -1.08 -26.66 6.39
CA SER A 158 -0.11 -26.21 7.39
C SER A 158 0.00 -24.68 7.54
N VAL A 159 -0.53 -23.89 6.59
CA VAL A 159 -0.39 -22.41 6.56
C VAL A 159 -1.70 -21.67 6.92
N ALA A 160 -2.84 -22.39 6.94
CA ALA A 160 -4.17 -21.83 7.21
C ALA A 160 -4.29 -21.07 8.55
N SER A 161 -3.50 -21.46 9.57
CA SER A 161 -3.56 -20.82 10.91
C SER A 161 -3.14 -19.35 10.95
N LYS A 162 -2.44 -18.81 9.93
CA LYS A 162 -2.04 -17.38 9.94
C LYS A 162 -3.07 -16.44 9.28
N TYR A 163 -3.97 -16.95 8.44
CA TYR A 163 -4.92 -16.10 7.71
C TYR A 163 -6.29 -15.99 8.41
N VAL A 164 -6.72 -17.01 9.16
CA VAL A 164 -8.01 -16.99 9.89
C VAL A 164 -8.06 -15.89 10.95
N GLN A 165 -6.91 -15.43 11.47
CA GLN A 165 -6.85 -14.35 12.45
C GLN A 165 -7.15 -12.95 11.87
N CYS A 166 -7.19 -12.78 10.54
CA CYS A 166 -7.46 -11.49 9.90
C CYS A 166 -8.97 -11.12 9.91
N ASN A 167 -9.86 -12.07 10.22
CA ASN A 167 -11.32 -11.86 10.27
C ASN A 167 -11.88 -11.75 11.70
N SER A 168 -11.05 -11.48 12.72
CA SER A 168 -11.51 -11.43 14.13
C SER A 168 -11.12 -10.17 14.91
N TYR A 169 -10.91 -9.04 14.23
CA TYR A 169 -10.84 -7.72 14.88
C TYR A 169 -11.73 -6.71 14.20
#